data_AF-A0A9E2X2E7-F1
#
_entry.id   AF-A0A9E2X2E7-F1
#
_cell.length_a   1.000
_cell.length_b   1.000
_cell.length_c   1.000
_cell.angle_alpha   90.00
_cell.angle_beta   90.00
_cell.angle_gamma   90.00
#
_symmetry.space_group_name_H-M   'P 1'
#
loop_
_entity.id
_entity.type
_entity.pdbx_description
1 polymer ?
#
loop_
_entity_poly.entity_id
_entity_poly.type
_entity_poly.pdbx_seq_one_letter_code
_entity_poly.pdbx_strand_id
1 'polypeptide(L)'
;MNENSPNSLVYLLVLAILFGLLYLMKFVVPHYEPQDPIDYSNISIQYQNPKPAATTPQPTDSSVTSTPDREKTAPEPAPVSANTENFFNDLRKTYQTSVLNSLPPGKPRTDVIIRYYKHPPDGNSVYKLKDLGFYIHERPVDKEMTDYESNSIYYGDSVKQEDLLIVAYTLIKQGMPIKSIKPSLYHDGWKYNAIEIGADSTVIEKDALTLDQLQQLSF
;
A
#
# COMPACT_ATOMS: atom_id res chain seq x y z
N MET A 1 -57.33 30.82 7.21
CA MET A 1 -57.12 29.51 6.57
C MET A 1 -56.23 29.75 5.37
N ASN A 2 -54.94 29.40 5.48
CA ASN A 2 -53.97 29.49 4.39
C ASN A 2 -53.67 28.06 3.92
N GLU A 3 -54.12 27.71 2.72
CA GLU A 3 -53.66 26.50 2.04
C GLU A 3 -52.48 26.88 1.14
N ASN A 4 -51.27 26.72 1.67
CA ASN A 4 -50.07 26.63 0.85
C ASN A 4 -50.02 25.23 0.25
N SER A 5 -50.72 25.00 -0.88
CA SER A 5 -50.49 23.78 -1.66
C SER A 5 -49.11 23.88 -2.31
N PRO A 6 -48.18 22.95 -2.03
CA PRO A 6 -46.86 23.03 -2.65
C PRO A 6 -46.98 22.78 -4.16
N ASN A 7 -46.35 23.66 -4.94
CA ASN A 7 -46.36 23.64 -6.40
C ASN A 7 -45.89 22.27 -6.92
N SER A 8 -46.80 21.48 -7.47
CA SER A 8 -46.52 20.18 -8.10
C SER A 8 -45.40 20.24 -9.15
N LEU A 9 -45.23 21.41 -9.78
CA LEU A 9 -44.15 21.70 -10.71
C LEU A 9 -42.74 21.61 -10.07
N VAL A 10 -42.61 22.05 -8.81
CA VAL A 10 -41.34 22.02 -8.07
C VAL A 10 -40.94 20.57 -7.76
N TYR A 11 -41.91 19.74 -7.36
CA TYR A 11 -41.65 18.32 -7.11
C TYR A 11 -41.20 17.57 -8.37
N LEU A 12 -41.83 17.83 -9.51
CA LEU A 12 -41.44 17.22 -10.78
C LEU A 12 -40.02 17.64 -11.20
N LEU A 13 -39.66 18.91 -10.97
CA LEU A 13 -38.32 19.41 -11.28
C LEU A 13 -37.25 18.76 -10.38
N VAL A 14 -37.51 18.64 -9.08
CA VAL A 14 -36.61 17.96 -8.14
C VAL A 14 -36.43 16.50 -8.50
N LEU A 15 -37.52 15.79 -8.86
CA LEU A 15 -37.43 14.40 -9.30
C LEU A 15 -36.58 14.26 -10.57
N ALA A 16 -36.78 15.13 -11.56
CA ALA A 16 -36.04 15.10 -12.81
C ALA A 16 -34.54 15.35 -12.59
N ILE A 17 -34.18 16.27 -11.69
CA ILE A 17 -32.78 16.52 -11.30
C ILE A 17 -32.20 15.29 -10.60
N LEU A 18 -32.94 14.66 -9.69
CA LEU A 18 -32.47 13.47 -8.97
C LEU A 18 -32.23 12.29 -9.92
N PHE A 19 -33.14 12.04 -10.86
CA PHE A 19 -32.97 11.03 -11.91
C PHE A 19 -31.84 11.38 -12.87
N GLY A 20 -31.67 12.66 -13.23
CA GLY A 20 -30.56 13.14 -14.04
C GLY A 20 -29.20 12.92 -13.38
N LEU A 21 -29.10 13.20 -12.07
CA LEU A 21 -27.87 12.95 -11.29
C LEU A 21 -27.57 11.45 -11.18
N LEU A 22 -28.58 10.61 -10.93
CA LEU A 22 -28.42 9.15 -10.92
C LEU A 22 -28.00 8.60 -12.30
N TYR A 23 -28.50 9.19 -13.39
CA TYR A 23 -28.11 8.82 -14.74
C TYR A 23 -26.67 9.25 -15.04
N LEU A 24 -26.27 10.46 -14.65
CA LEU A 24 -24.90 10.96 -14.82
C LEU A 24 -23.88 10.14 -14.00
N MET A 25 -24.25 9.63 -12.82
CA MET A 25 -23.38 8.72 -12.07
C MET A 25 -23.04 7.43 -12.83
N LYS A 26 -23.83 7.02 -13.84
CA LYS A 26 -23.46 5.88 -14.70
C LYS A 26 -22.33 6.17 -15.68
N PHE A 27 -22.07 7.45 -15.99
CA PHE A 27 -21.05 7.87 -16.97
C PHE A 27 -19.76 8.39 -16.34
N VAL A 28 -19.73 8.58 -15.02
CA VAL A 28 -18.55 9.09 -14.28
C VAL A 28 -17.83 7.99 -13.50
N VAL A 29 -18.33 6.75 -13.51
CA VAL A 29 -17.55 5.62 -13.02
C VAL A 29 -16.56 5.23 -14.13
N PRO A 30 -15.25 5.38 -13.96
CA PRO A 30 -14.30 4.80 -14.91
C PRO A 30 -14.64 3.32 -15.04
N HIS A 31 -14.99 2.87 -16.25
CA HIS A 31 -15.23 1.47 -16.53
C HIS A 31 -13.91 0.72 -16.31
N TYR A 32 -13.70 0.26 -15.08
CA TYR A 32 -12.69 -0.74 -14.80
C TYR A 32 -13.24 -2.04 -15.37
N GLU A 33 -12.73 -2.42 -16.53
CA GLU A 33 -12.98 -3.73 -17.10
C GLU A 33 -12.52 -4.75 -16.05
N PRO A 34 -13.42 -5.60 -15.51
CA PRO A 34 -13.03 -6.65 -14.59
C PRO A 34 -12.10 -7.57 -15.36
N GLN A 35 -10.81 -7.53 -15.05
CA GLN A 35 -9.91 -8.57 -15.55
C GLN A 35 -10.37 -9.89 -14.93
N ASP A 36 -10.46 -10.91 -15.77
CA ASP A 36 -10.84 -12.26 -15.35
C ASP A 36 -10.10 -12.64 -14.07
N PRO A 37 -10.77 -13.29 -13.10
CA PRO A 37 -10.12 -13.78 -11.89
C PRO A 37 -8.91 -14.62 -12.30
N ILE A 38 -7.72 -14.12 -11.97
CA ILE A 38 -6.48 -14.83 -12.27
C ILE A 38 -6.54 -16.17 -11.53
N ASP A 39 -6.52 -17.27 -12.27
CA ASP A 39 -6.43 -18.61 -11.71
C ASP A 39 -5.03 -18.82 -11.12
N TYR A 40 -4.90 -18.56 -9.82
CA TYR A 40 -3.64 -18.69 -9.08
C TYR A 40 -3.23 -20.16 -8.84
N SER A 41 -4.08 -21.14 -9.16
CA SER A 41 -3.78 -22.56 -8.91
C SER A 41 -2.62 -23.09 -9.77
N ASN A 42 -2.29 -22.40 -10.88
CA ASN A 42 -1.32 -22.84 -11.88
C ASN A 42 -0.04 -21.99 -11.96
N ILE A 43 0.23 -21.09 -11.01
CA ILE A 43 1.47 -20.30 -11.03
C ILE A 43 2.66 -21.18 -10.59
N SER A 44 3.39 -21.72 -11.57
CA SER A 44 4.72 -22.28 -11.38
C SER A 44 5.76 -21.15 -11.38
N ILE A 45 6.21 -20.73 -10.19
CA ILE A 45 7.26 -19.70 -10.07
C ILE A 45 8.61 -20.34 -10.37
N GLN A 46 9.19 -20.03 -11.53
CA GLN A 46 10.60 -20.26 -11.80
C GLN A 46 11.42 -19.24 -11.02
N TYR A 47 12.03 -19.66 -9.91
CA TYR A 47 13.01 -18.86 -9.16
C TYR A 47 14.23 -18.60 -10.05
N GLN A 48 14.39 -17.39 -10.55
CA GLN A 48 15.68 -16.93 -11.04
C GLN A 48 16.48 -16.40 -9.85
N ASN A 49 17.48 -17.16 -9.41
CA ASN A 49 18.48 -16.68 -8.47
C ASN A 49 19.13 -15.40 -9.03
N PRO A 50 19.24 -14.32 -8.26
CA PRO A 50 19.98 -13.14 -8.70
C PRO A 50 21.46 -13.51 -8.91
N LYS A 51 21.95 -13.23 -10.12
CA LYS A 51 23.35 -13.35 -10.51
C LYS A 51 24.24 -12.54 -9.56
N PRO A 52 25.36 -13.08 -9.04
CA PRO A 52 26.26 -12.34 -8.17
C PRO A 52 26.76 -11.07 -8.87
N ALA A 53 26.67 -9.93 -8.19
CA ALA A 53 27.18 -8.66 -8.67
C ALA A 53 28.70 -8.78 -8.88
N ALA A 54 29.14 -8.47 -10.09
CA ALA A 54 30.55 -8.41 -10.45
C ALA A 54 31.19 -7.17 -9.81
N THR A 55 32.32 -7.39 -9.15
CA THR A 55 33.26 -6.37 -8.70
C THR A 55 33.73 -5.51 -9.88
N THR A 56 33.75 -4.18 -9.74
CA THR A 56 34.45 -3.29 -10.68
C THR A 56 35.11 -2.14 -9.90
N PRO A 57 36.30 -1.68 -10.31
CA PRO A 57 37.23 -0.96 -9.45
C PRO A 57 37.01 0.55 -9.40
N GLN A 58 37.51 1.14 -8.31
CA GLN A 58 37.74 2.56 -8.07
C GLN A 58 38.65 3.20 -9.14
N PRO A 59 38.44 4.49 -9.45
CA PRO A 59 39.58 5.41 -9.46
C PRO A 59 39.32 6.75 -8.75
N THR A 60 40.45 7.34 -8.38
CA THR A 60 40.71 8.55 -7.59
C THR A 60 40.45 9.90 -8.28
N ASP A 61 39.91 10.83 -7.48
CA ASP A 61 40.35 12.22 -7.19
C ASP A 61 40.27 13.34 -8.27
N SER A 62 39.46 14.38 -7.97
CA SER A 62 39.81 15.83 -8.08
C SER A 62 38.61 16.77 -7.79
N SER A 63 38.65 17.42 -6.62
CA SER A 63 38.51 18.86 -6.32
C SER A 63 37.36 19.77 -6.83
N VAL A 64 36.81 20.52 -5.86
CA VAL A 64 36.23 21.90 -5.85
C VAL A 64 34.75 22.09 -6.23
N THR A 65 33.89 22.37 -5.23
CA THR A 65 33.37 23.72 -4.92
C THR A 65 32.29 23.62 -3.83
N SER A 66 32.58 24.18 -2.67
CA SER A 66 31.68 24.30 -1.53
C SER A 66 30.58 25.33 -1.79
N THR A 67 29.33 24.90 -1.71
CA THR A 67 28.14 25.77 -1.53
C THR A 67 27.50 25.35 -0.21
N PRO A 68 27.06 26.27 0.67
CA PRO A 68 26.63 25.91 2.01
C PRO A 68 25.26 25.21 1.95
N ASP A 69 25.29 23.90 2.17
CA ASP A 69 24.11 23.09 2.41
C ASP A 69 23.40 23.57 3.67
N ARG A 70 22.17 24.01 3.48
CA ARG A 70 21.19 24.10 4.55
C ARG A 70 20.77 22.67 4.87
N GLU A 71 21.59 22.00 5.66
CA GLU A 71 21.30 20.71 6.27
C GLU A 71 20.04 20.88 7.12
N LYS A 72 18.88 20.63 6.50
CA LYS A 72 17.64 20.36 7.22
C LYS A 72 17.83 18.96 7.79
N THR A 73 18.53 18.88 8.91
CA THR A 73 18.62 17.67 9.73
C THR A 73 17.19 17.19 9.94
N ALA A 74 16.80 16.14 9.22
CA ALA A 74 15.57 15.45 9.52
C ALA A 74 15.67 15.03 10.99
N PRO A 75 14.66 15.31 11.83
CA PRO A 75 14.72 14.94 13.23
C PRO A 75 15.02 13.44 13.30
N GLU A 76 16.05 13.10 14.08
CA GLU A 76 16.37 11.71 14.42
C GLU A 76 15.07 11.04 14.88
N PRO A 77 14.67 9.91 14.27
CA PRO A 77 13.42 9.26 14.62
C PRO A 77 13.43 8.95 16.12
N ALA A 78 12.38 9.37 16.82
CA ALA A 78 12.25 9.17 18.25
C ALA A 78 12.49 7.69 18.60
N PRO A 79 13.21 7.40 19.71
CA PRO A 79 13.50 6.03 20.10
C PRO A 79 12.19 5.25 20.27
N VAL A 80 12.06 4.18 19.50
CA VAL A 80 10.91 3.27 19.58
C VAL A 80 10.80 2.75 21.02
N SER A 81 9.59 2.76 21.58
CA SER A 81 9.41 2.25 22.93
C SER A 81 9.78 0.76 22.99
N ALA A 82 10.45 0.31 24.07
CA ALA A 82 10.80 -1.10 24.23
C ALA A 82 9.57 -2.02 24.16
N ASN A 83 8.41 -1.51 24.60
CA ASN A 83 7.14 -2.23 24.52
C ASN A 83 6.68 -2.44 23.07
N THR A 84 6.88 -1.44 22.21
CA THR A 84 6.52 -1.48 20.79
C THR A 84 7.37 -2.48 20.03
N GLU A 85 8.69 -2.48 20.25
CA GLU A 85 9.58 -3.44 19.58
C GLU A 85 9.26 -4.88 20.03
N ASN A 86 9.00 -5.09 21.32
CA ASN A 86 8.56 -6.40 21.83
C ASN A 86 7.25 -6.85 21.19
N PHE A 87 6.27 -5.95 21.05
CA PHE A 87 5.01 -6.25 20.37
C PHE A 87 5.22 -6.76 18.94
N PHE A 88 6.02 -6.07 18.12
CA PHE A 88 6.25 -6.51 16.74
C PHE A 88 7.11 -7.77 16.64
N ASN A 89 8.02 -7.99 17.60
CA ASN A 89 8.75 -9.26 17.70
C ASN A 89 7.83 -10.44 17.99
N ASP A 90 6.88 -10.27 18.93
CA ASP A 90 5.88 -11.28 19.25
C ASP A 90 4.90 -11.50 18.10
N LEU A 91 4.48 -10.43 17.41
CA LEU A 91 3.67 -10.51 16.20
C LEU A 91 4.40 -11.33 15.12
N ARG A 92 5.66 -11.02 14.84
CA ARG A 92 6.46 -11.76 13.85
C ARG A 92 6.64 -13.22 14.22
N LYS A 93 6.89 -13.52 15.49
CA LYS A 93 7.00 -14.89 15.99
C LYS A 93 5.69 -15.65 15.81
N THR A 94 4.57 -15.02 16.14
CA THR A 94 3.23 -15.59 15.96
C THR A 94 2.91 -15.80 14.48
N TYR A 95 3.27 -14.85 13.62
CA TYR A 95 3.09 -14.94 12.18
C TYR A 95 3.90 -16.10 11.58
N GLN A 96 5.15 -16.27 12.01
CA GLN A 96 5.98 -17.41 11.61
C GLN A 96 5.32 -18.75 11.96
N THR A 97 4.80 -18.89 13.19
CA THR A 97 4.23 -20.16 13.64
C THR A 97 2.85 -20.45 13.06
N SER A 98 1.99 -19.44 12.93
CA SER A 98 0.59 -19.61 12.51
C SER A 98 0.39 -19.57 11.00
N VAL A 99 1.17 -18.75 10.28
CA VAL A 99 1.05 -18.59 8.83
C VAL A 99 2.16 -19.37 8.15
N LEU A 100 3.43 -18.97 8.35
CA LEU A 100 4.54 -19.46 7.51
C LEU A 100 4.80 -20.95 7.64
N ASN A 101 4.74 -21.50 8.85
CA ASN A 101 4.95 -22.93 9.07
C ASN A 101 3.81 -23.81 8.51
N SER A 102 2.66 -23.22 8.19
CA SER A 102 1.54 -23.93 7.57
C SER A 102 1.59 -23.92 6.03
N LEU A 103 2.47 -23.10 5.43
CA LEU A 103 2.58 -23.00 3.99
C LEU A 103 3.27 -24.24 3.39
N PRO A 104 2.84 -24.70 2.20
CA PRO A 104 3.60 -25.70 1.46
C PRO A 104 5.02 -25.18 1.15
N PRO A 105 6.05 -26.04 1.17
CA PRO A 105 7.42 -25.61 0.93
C PRO A 105 7.58 -24.85 -0.40
N GLY A 106 8.17 -23.66 -0.33
CA GLY A 106 8.43 -22.82 -1.50
C GLY A 106 7.18 -22.22 -2.18
N LYS A 107 6.01 -22.30 -1.55
CA LYS A 107 4.78 -21.69 -2.06
C LYS A 107 4.41 -20.44 -1.26
N PRO A 108 4.01 -19.34 -1.94
CA PRO A 108 3.45 -18.20 -1.25
C PRO A 108 2.04 -18.55 -0.73
N ARG A 109 1.55 -17.75 0.19
CA ARG A 109 0.14 -17.73 0.58
C ARG A 109 -0.72 -17.24 -0.59
N THR A 110 -1.96 -17.71 -0.64
CA THR A 110 -2.92 -17.41 -1.73
C THR A 110 -4.17 -16.68 -1.24
N ASP A 111 -4.33 -16.54 0.07
CA ASP A 111 -5.47 -15.90 0.72
C ASP A 111 -5.35 -14.38 0.79
N VAL A 112 -4.13 -13.82 0.74
CA VAL A 112 -3.89 -12.37 0.67
C VAL A 112 -2.91 -12.04 -0.45
N ILE A 113 -3.26 -11.04 -1.25
CA ILE A 113 -2.47 -10.61 -2.42
C ILE A 113 -1.86 -9.24 -2.13
N ILE A 114 -0.55 -9.11 -2.32
CA ILE A 114 0.09 -7.79 -2.35
C ILE A 114 0.02 -7.26 -3.79
N ARG A 115 -0.69 -6.17 -4.01
CA ARG A 115 -0.56 -5.38 -5.24
C ARG A 115 0.43 -4.25 -5.00
N TYR A 116 1.51 -4.23 -5.77
CA TYR A 116 2.55 -3.22 -5.63
C TYR A 116 2.62 -2.36 -6.88
N TYR A 117 2.29 -1.08 -6.75
CA TYR A 117 2.53 -0.09 -7.79
C TYR A 117 4.00 0.32 -7.72
N LYS A 118 4.80 -0.14 -8.69
CA LYS A 118 6.25 -0.11 -8.59
C LYS A 118 6.82 1.27 -8.83
N HIS A 119 7.40 1.84 -7.78
CA HIS A 119 8.13 3.10 -7.85
C HIS A 119 9.65 2.85 -7.80
N PRO A 120 10.47 3.42 -8.72
CA PRO A 120 11.93 3.31 -8.66
C PRO A 120 12.56 3.71 -7.31
N PRO A 121 12.13 4.79 -6.61
CA PRO A 121 12.67 5.16 -5.30
C PRO A 121 12.55 4.07 -4.23
N ASP A 122 11.53 3.20 -4.30
CA ASP A 122 11.30 2.14 -3.31
C ASP A 122 12.39 1.06 -3.31
N GLY A 123 13.19 0.99 -4.39
CA GLY A 123 14.22 -0.02 -4.57
C GLY A 123 13.67 -1.44 -4.43
N ASN A 124 14.20 -2.17 -3.45
CA ASN A 124 13.80 -3.57 -3.18
C ASN A 124 12.97 -3.75 -1.89
N SER A 125 12.57 -2.66 -1.22
CA SER A 125 11.97 -2.69 0.11
C SER A 125 10.70 -3.56 0.18
N VAL A 126 9.82 -3.45 -0.82
CA VAL A 126 8.57 -4.24 -0.88
C VAL A 126 8.82 -5.74 -1.04
N TYR A 127 9.91 -6.14 -1.68
CA TYR A 127 10.18 -7.57 -1.91
C TYR A 127 10.54 -8.33 -0.64
N LYS A 128 10.83 -7.66 0.48
CA LYS A 128 10.98 -8.30 1.79
C LYS A 128 9.71 -8.97 2.29
N LEU A 129 8.54 -8.58 1.77
CA LEU A 129 7.28 -9.26 2.08
C LEU A 129 7.24 -10.70 1.56
N LYS A 130 8.11 -11.08 0.60
CA LYS A 130 8.24 -12.48 0.16
C LYS A 130 8.76 -13.38 1.30
N ASP A 131 9.59 -12.85 2.20
CA ASP A 131 10.07 -13.57 3.38
C ASP A 131 8.93 -13.89 4.36
N LEU A 132 7.82 -13.15 4.26
CA LEU A 132 6.56 -13.36 4.97
C LEU A 132 5.53 -14.16 4.16
N GLY A 133 5.99 -14.86 3.12
CA GLY A 133 5.17 -15.77 2.32
C GLY A 133 4.19 -15.05 1.38
N PHE A 134 4.22 -13.71 1.28
CA PHE A 134 3.32 -12.99 0.39
C PHE A 134 3.70 -13.15 -1.08
N TYR A 135 2.69 -13.36 -1.92
CA TYR A 135 2.81 -13.16 -3.35
C TYR A 135 2.69 -11.66 -3.68
N ILE A 136 3.61 -11.15 -4.51
CA ILE A 136 3.64 -9.75 -4.95
C ILE A 136 3.27 -9.68 -6.42
N HIS A 137 2.16 -9.02 -6.71
CA HIS A 137 1.70 -8.66 -8.04
C HIS A 137 2.10 -7.21 -8.35
N GLU A 138 3.15 -7.04 -9.16
CA GLU A 138 3.60 -5.72 -9.60
C GLU A 138 2.66 -5.09 -10.65
N ARG A 139 2.50 -3.77 -10.55
CA ARG A 139 1.85 -2.93 -11.56
C ARG A 139 2.76 -1.73 -11.86
N PRO A 140 2.82 -1.26 -13.11
CA PRO A 140 3.48 -0.01 -13.41
C PRO A 140 2.72 1.16 -12.78
N VAL A 141 3.44 2.24 -12.54
CA VAL A 141 2.89 3.52 -12.09
C VAL A 141 2.72 4.45 -13.29
N ASP A 142 1.83 5.43 -13.16
CA ASP A 142 1.72 6.50 -14.14
C ASP A 142 3.00 7.35 -14.17
N LYS A 143 3.27 7.98 -15.31
CA LYS A 143 4.52 8.72 -15.53
C LYS A 143 4.68 9.84 -14.51
N GLU A 144 3.59 10.52 -14.17
CA GLU A 144 3.55 11.61 -13.20
C GLU A 144 3.88 11.14 -11.78
N MET A 145 3.67 9.85 -11.48
CA MET A 145 3.89 9.27 -10.16
C MET A 145 5.23 8.52 -10.05
N THR A 146 6.04 8.48 -11.13
CA THR A 146 7.26 7.67 -11.20
C THR A 146 8.31 8.08 -10.16
N ASP A 147 8.50 9.38 -9.93
CA ASP A 147 9.54 9.86 -9.02
C ASP A 147 9.09 9.91 -7.55
N TYR A 148 7.84 9.51 -7.26
CA TYR A 148 7.32 9.44 -5.90
C TYR A 148 7.68 8.11 -5.25
N GLU A 149 8.02 8.14 -3.98
CA GLU A 149 8.16 6.94 -3.16
C GLU A 149 6.80 6.45 -2.67
N SER A 150 6.62 5.13 -2.57
CA SER A 150 5.46 4.53 -1.92
C SER A 150 5.31 5.04 -0.50
N ASN A 151 4.13 5.53 -0.17
CA ASN A 151 3.85 6.18 1.11
C ASN A 151 2.51 5.75 1.72
N SER A 152 1.77 4.86 1.07
CA SER A 152 0.42 4.51 1.50
C SER A 152 0.11 3.03 1.28
N ILE A 153 -0.68 2.50 2.20
CA ILE A 153 -1.22 1.14 2.15
C ILE A 153 -2.74 1.22 2.10
N TYR A 154 -3.34 0.52 1.14
CA TYR A 154 -4.78 0.31 1.06
C TYR A 154 -5.10 -1.16 1.28
N TYR A 155 -6.16 -1.47 2.02
CA TYR A 155 -6.50 -2.87 2.32
C TYR A 155 -7.97 -3.19 2.03
N GLY A 156 -8.23 -4.43 1.62
CA GLY A 156 -9.58 -4.98 1.47
C GLY A 156 -10.17 -5.49 2.78
N ASP A 157 -11.48 -5.67 2.81
CA ASP A 157 -12.23 -5.95 4.05
C ASP A 157 -11.90 -7.30 4.70
N SER A 158 -11.39 -8.27 3.93
CA SER A 158 -11.00 -9.58 4.47
C SER A 158 -9.58 -9.60 5.02
N VAL A 159 -8.81 -8.54 4.81
CA VAL A 159 -7.42 -8.48 5.26
C VAL A 159 -7.43 -8.41 6.78
N LYS A 160 -6.76 -9.39 7.40
CA LYS A 160 -6.65 -9.43 8.85
C LYS A 160 -5.73 -8.33 9.36
N GLN A 161 -6.01 -7.82 10.56
CA GLN A 161 -5.20 -6.80 11.20
C GLN A 161 -3.73 -7.24 11.34
N GLU A 162 -3.48 -8.51 11.67
CA GLU A 162 -2.12 -9.03 11.82
C GLU A 162 -1.32 -8.96 10.50
N ASP A 163 -1.98 -9.24 9.37
CA ASP A 163 -1.37 -9.15 8.04
C ASP A 163 -1.01 -7.70 7.70
N LEU A 164 -1.91 -6.77 8.00
CA LEU A 164 -1.71 -5.35 7.76
C LEU A 164 -0.56 -4.79 8.61
N LEU A 165 -0.54 -5.13 9.91
CA LEU A 165 0.49 -4.69 10.85
C LEU A 165 1.87 -5.25 10.47
N ILE A 166 1.98 -6.54 10.13
CA ILE A 166 3.29 -7.13 9.78
C ILE A 166 3.81 -6.59 8.45
N VAL A 167 2.93 -6.32 7.48
CA VAL A 167 3.29 -5.69 6.21
C VAL A 167 3.82 -4.28 6.45
N ALA A 168 3.05 -3.44 7.14
CA ALA A 168 3.43 -2.06 7.43
C ALA A 168 4.73 -1.98 8.24
N TYR A 169 4.86 -2.80 9.29
CA TYR A 169 6.07 -2.88 10.11
C TYR A 169 7.28 -3.23 9.24
N THR A 170 7.15 -4.22 8.36
CA THR A 170 8.24 -4.66 7.49
C THR A 170 8.68 -3.55 6.55
N LEU A 171 7.74 -2.86 5.91
CA LEU A 171 8.04 -1.76 4.98
C LEU A 171 8.72 -0.59 5.69
N ILE A 172 8.22 -0.18 6.86
CA ILE A 172 8.83 0.89 7.68
C ILE A 172 10.26 0.51 8.09
N LYS A 173 10.50 -0.75 8.50
CA LYS A 173 11.86 -1.23 8.82
C LYS A 173 12.79 -1.29 7.61
N GLN A 174 12.26 -1.31 6.38
CA GLN A 174 13.04 -1.16 5.14
C GLN A 174 13.24 0.30 4.72
N GLY A 175 12.80 1.26 5.54
CA GLY A 175 12.98 2.69 5.28
C GLY A 175 11.88 3.32 4.43
N MET A 176 10.83 2.56 4.07
CA MET A 176 9.72 3.12 3.30
C MET A 176 8.88 4.06 4.18
N PRO A 177 8.62 5.32 3.77
CA PRO A 177 7.93 6.30 4.57
C PRO A 177 6.41 6.11 4.47
N ILE A 178 5.89 5.02 5.07
CA ILE A 178 4.45 4.78 5.13
C ILE A 178 3.80 5.88 5.96
N LYS A 179 2.97 6.72 5.33
CA LYS A 179 2.26 7.88 5.92
C LYS A 179 0.79 7.61 6.15
N SER A 180 0.20 6.66 5.43
CA SER A 180 -1.21 6.32 5.59
C SER A 180 -1.50 4.84 5.39
N ILE A 181 -2.46 4.34 6.18
CA ILE A 181 -3.03 3.00 6.07
C ILE A 181 -4.55 3.18 6.15
N LYS A 182 -5.28 2.81 5.09
CA LYS A 182 -6.72 3.04 4.98
C LYS A 182 -7.42 1.91 4.22
N PRO A 183 -8.72 1.69 4.46
CA PRO A 183 -9.48 0.76 3.62
C PRO A 183 -9.42 1.21 2.16
N SER A 184 -9.41 0.24 1.24
CA SER A 184 -9.60 0.52 -0.18
C SER A 184 -10.99 1.11 -0.39
N LEU A 185 -11.18 1.91 -1.43
CA LEU A 185 -12.53 2.39 -1.82
C LEU A 185 -13.31 1.33 -2.61
N TYR A 186 -12.62 0.28 -3.05
CA TYR A 186 -13.18 -0.76 -3.90
C TYR A 186 -12.96 -2.11 -3.22
N HIS A 187 -14.06 -2.81 -2.93
CA HIS A 187 -14.05 -4.01 -2.11
C HIS A 187 -14.42 -5.27 -2.89
N ASP A 188 -14.70 -5.17 -4.19
CA ASP A 188 -15.20 -6.28 -4.99
C ASP A 188 -14.08 -7.20 -5.52
N GLY A 189 -14.41 -8.48 -5.68
CA GLY A 189 -13.55 -9.48 -6.31
C GLY A 189 -12.23 -9.68 -5.57
N TRP A 190 -11.11 -9.64 -6.29
CA TRP A 190 -9.78 -9.88 -5.70
C TRP A 190 -9.35 -8.78 -4.72
N LYS A 191 -9.92 -7.57 -4.82
CA LYS A 191 -9.58 -6.45 -3.92
C LYS A 191 -10.02 -6.69 -2.48
N TYR A 192 -11.06 -7.49 -2.27
CA TYR A 192 -11.54 -7.92 -0.95
C TYR A 192 -10.42 -8.53 -0.09
N ASN A 193 -9.47 -9.21 -0.74
CA ASN A 193 -8.34 -9.93 -0.12
C ASN A 193 -6.99 -9.26 -0.39
N ALA A 194 -6.96 -8.01 -0.84
CA ALA A 194 -5.75 -7.36 -1.30
C ALA A 194 -5.20 -6.33 -0.32
N ILE A 195 -3.88 -6.23 -0.29
CA ILE A 195 -3.15 -5.08 0.25
C ILE A 195 -2.47 -4.40 -0.93
N GLU A 196 -2.83 -3.15 -1.20
CA GLU A 196 -2.22 -2.32 -2.23
C GLU A 196 -1.18 -1.38 -1.62
N ILE A 197 0.01 -1.32 -2.23
CA ILE A 197 1.13 -0.46 -1.80
C ILE A 197 1.48 0.46 -2.96
N GLY A 198 1.54 1.77 -2.70
CA GLY A 198 1.92 2.78 -3.69
C GLY A 198 2.02 4.18 -3.11
N ALA A 199 2.14 5.17 -3.99
CA ALA A 199 2.17 6.59 -3.64
C ALA A 199 0.76 7.22 -3.64
N ASP A 200 0.46 7.99 -2.59
CA ASP A 200 -0.70 8.88 -2.50
C ASP A 200 -0.18 10.32 -2.42
N SER A 201 -0.53 11.12 -3.44
CA SER A 201 -0.09 12.52 -3.55
C SER A 201 -0.75 13.44 -2.51
N THR A 202 -1.87 13.03 -1.91
CA THR A 202 -2.59 13.83 -0.92
C THR A 202 -1.96 13.81 0.47
N VAL A 203 -0.99 12.92 0.70
CA VAL A 203 -0.31 12.76 2.00
C VAL A 203 1.19 13.01 1.93
N ILE A 204 1.72 13.58 0.85
CA ILE A 204 3.16 13.85 0.68
C ILE A 204 3.71 14.66 1.85
N GLU A 205 3.00 15.69 2.30
CA GLU A 205 3.45 16.58 3.37
C GLU A 205 3.18 16.02 4.78
N LYS A 206 2.59 14.82 4.91
CA LYS A 206 2.41 14.17 6.20
C LYS A 206 3.71 13.51 6.66
N ASP A 207 3.89 13.43 7.97
CA ASP A 207 4.94 12.64 8.58
C ASP A 207 4.69 11.15 8.36
N ALA A 208 5.77 10.39 8.23
CA ALA A 208 5.69 8.92 8.21
C ALA A 208 5.21 8.39 9.57
N LEU A 209 4.44 7.31 9.53
CA LEU A 209 3.98 6.61 10.72
C LEU A 209 5.17 6.08 11.50
N THR A 210 5.18 6.36 12.80
CA THR A 210 6.10 5.70 13.74
C THR A 210 5.60 4.31 14.08
N LEU A 211 6.48 3.44 14.61
CA LEU A 211 6.07 2.11 15.07
C LEU A 211 5.06 2.18 16.23
N ASP A 212 5.18 3.19 17.10
CA ASP A 212 4.23 3.41 18.20
C ASP A 212 2.84 3.75 17.65
N GLN A 213 2.77 4.62 16.63
CA GLN A 213 1.52 4.94 15.94
C GLN A 213 0.94 3.71 15.24
N LEU A 214 1.79 2.92 14.57
CA LEU A 214 1.37 1.69 13.91
C LEU A 214 0.75 0.69 14.90
N GLN A 215 1.37 0.50 16.08
CA GLN A 215 0.84 -0.40 17.12
C GLN A 215 -0.54 0.06 17.63
N GLN A 216 -0.78 1.37 17.68
CA GLN A 216 -2.02 1.96 18.18
C GLN A 216 -3.15 1.99 17.14
N LEU A 217 -2.89 1.59 15.89
CA LEU A 217 -3.93 1.53 14.88
C LEU A 217 -4.98 0.48 15.26
N SER A 218 -6.23 0.94 15.32
CA SER A 218 -7.41 0.08 15.29
C SER A 218 -8.01 0.19 13.90
N PHE A 219 -8.36 -0.97 13.33
CA PHE A 219 -8.94 -1.09 11.99
C PHE A 219 -10.38 -1.60 12.11
#